data_AF-A0A8A3PQE9-F1
#
_entry.id   AF-A0A8A3PQE9-F1
#
_cell.length_a   1.000
_cell.length_b   1.000
_cell.length_c   1.000
_cell.angle_alpha   90.00
_cell.angle_beta   90.00
_cell.angle_gamma   90.00
#
_symmetry.space_group_name_H-M   'P 1'
#
loop_
_entity.id
_entity.type
_entity.pdbx_description
1 polymer ?
#
loop_
_entity_poly.entity_id
_entity_poly.type
_entity_poly.pdbx_seq_one_letter_code
_entity_poly.pdbx_strand_id
1 'polypeptide(L)' 'MAAAFDPNLTSESEPYLHDCNPIAPKGFAKDNKLAKSLWILSEEIEGEKFPLEF' A
#
# COMPACT_ATOMS: atom_id res chain seq x y z
N MET A 1 9.94 -14.45 -12.03
CA MET A 1 10.63 -13.68 -10.97
C MET A 1 10.47 -12.23 -11.34
N ALA A 2 9.52 -11.56 -10.68
CA ALA A 2 8.59 -10.65 -11.35
C ALA A 2 8.41 -9.38 -10.52
N ALA A 3 8.66 -8.21 -11.11
CA ALA A 3 8.45 -6.84 -10.62
C ALA A 3 9.09 -6.43 -9.27
N ALA A 4 9.00 -7.23 -8.21
CA ALA A 4 9.44 -6.87 -6.85
C ALA A 4 10.95 -6.61 -6.69
N PHE A 5 11.77 -7.06 -7.65
CA PHE A 5 13.22 -6.83 -7.66
C PHE A 5 13.68 -5.85 -8.74
N ASP A 6 12.76 -5.12 -9.38
CA ASP A 6 13.15 -4.14 -10.40
C ASP A 6 13.94 -3.00 -9.74
N PRO A 7 15.23 -2.80 -10.08
CA PRO A 7 16.05 -1.75 -9.49
C PRO A 7 15.48 -0.35 -9.75
N ASN A 8 14.68 -0.16 -10.80
CA ASN A 8 14.04 1.12 -11.11
C ASN A 8 12.86 1.44 -10.18
N LEU A 9 12.35 0.47 -9.42
CA LEU A 9 11.30 0.66 -8.42
C LEU A 9 11.86 0.94 -7.02
N THR A 10 13.19 0.94 -6.85
CA THR A 10 13.85 1.15 -5.55
C THR A 10 14.03 2.62 -5.18
N SER A 11 13.77 3.55 -6.10
CA SER A 11 13.96 4.99 -5.91
C SER A 11 12.79 5.69 -5.22
N GLU A 12 11.60 5.07 -5.19
CA GLU A 12 10.41 5.63 -4.55
C GLU A 12 9.90 4.66 -3.47
N SER A 13 9.61 5.18 -2.27
CA SER A 13 9.16 4.35 -1.14
C SER A 13 7.73 3.85 -1.27
N GLU A 14 6.91 4.45 -2.15
CA GLU A 14 5.46 4.22 -2.23
C GLU A 14 4.87 4.33 -3.67
N PRO A 15 5.45 3.68 -4.70
CA PRO A 15 4.96 3.80 -6.06
C PRO A 15 3.65 3.02 -6.24
N TYR A 16 2.68 3.64 -6.92
CA TYR A 16 1.53 2.94 -7.47
C TYR A 16 1.87 2.49 -8.89
N LEU A 17 1.64 1.22 -9.20
CA LEU A 17 2.04 0.63 -10.48
C LEU A 17 0.83 0.11 -11.26
N HIS A 18 0.85 0.30 -12.57
CA HIS A 18 -0.05 -0.34 -13.53
C HIS A 18 0.79 -0.84 -14.71
N ASP A 19 0.71 -2.13 -15.02
CA ASP A 19 1.56 -2.79 -16.03
C ASP A 19 3.06 -2.50 -15.84
N CYS A 20 3.55 -2.59 -14.59
CA CYS A 20 4.94 -2.30 -14.18
C CYS A 20 5.39 -0.84 -14.38
N ASN A 21 4.49 0.08 -14.72
CA ASN A 21 4.80 1.49 -14.88
C ASN A 21 4.22 2.32 -13.71
N PRO A 22 4.96 3.31 -13.18
CA PRO A 22 4.44 4.26 -12.21
C PRO A 22 3.23 5.00 -12.73
N ILE A 23 2.20 5.09 -11.89
CA ILE A 23 0.96 5.79 -12.19
C ILE A 23 0.54 6.63 -10.98
N ALA A 24 -0.12 7.74 -11.23
CA ALA A 24 -0.75 8.50 -10.16
C ALA A 24 -1.89 7.69 -9.53
N PRO A 25 -1.92 7.53 -8.19
CA PRO A 25 -3.04 6.88 -7.52
C PRO A 25 -4.32 7.68 -7.66
N LYS A 26 -5.45 6.97 -7.61
CA LYS A 26 -6.77 7.58 -7.49
C LYS A 26 -6.90 8.32 -6.15
N GLY A 27 -7.68 9.40 -6.12
CA GLY A 27 -7.78 10.27 -4.94
C GLY A 27 -8.14 9.54 -3.63
N PHE A 28 -9.07 8.60 -3.67
CA PHE A 28 -9.46 7.82 -2.50
C PHE A 28 -8.35 6.89 -1.97
N ALA A 29 -7.41 6.48 -2.83
CA ALA A 29 -6.28 5.62 -2.43
C ALA A 29 -5.22 6.39 -1.63
N LYS A 30 -5.25 7.73 -1.69
CA LYS A 30 -4.41 8.63 -0.88
C LYS A 30 -5.06 9.04 0.45
N ASP A 31 -6.27 8.56 0.75
CA ASP A 31 -6.96 8.92 1.99
C ASP A 31 -6.43 8.08 3.17
N ASN A 32 -5.52 8.69 3.94
CA ASN A 32 -4.93 8.06 5.12
C ASN A 32 -5.94 7.74 6.23
N LYS A 33 -7.05 8.49 6.32
CA LYS A 33 -8.09 8.20 7.31
C LYS A 33 -8.82 6.92 6.92
N LEU A 34 -9.18 6.82 5.63
CA LEU A 34 -9.82 5.62 5.09
C LEU A 34 -8.89 4.40 5.22
N ALA A 35 -7.60 4.56 4.91
CA ALA A 35 -6.62 3.49 5.05
C ALA A 35 -6.50 3.00 6.50
N LYS A 36 -6.45 3.91 7.48
CA LYS A 36 -6.42 3.57 8.90
C LYS A 36 -7.69 2.86 9.37
N SER A 37 -8.86 3.35 8.96
CA SER A 37 -10.14 2.71 9.27
C SER A 37 -10.24 1.31 8.66
N LEU A 38 -9.79 1.15 7.42
CA LEU A 38 -9.75 -0.14 6.74
C LEU A 38 -8.83 -1.13 7.47
N TRP A 39 -7.64 -0.69 7.90
CA TRP A 39 -6.72 -1.53 8.66
C TRP A 39 -7.36 -2.09 9.93
N ILE A 40 -7.97 -1.22 10.74
CA ILE A 40 -8.62 -1.61 12.00
C ILE A 40 -9.73 -2.63 11.75
N LEU A 41 -10.56 -2.40 10.73
CA LEU A 41 -11.64 -3.31 10.36
C LEU A 41 -11.11 -4.68 9.92
N SER A 42 -10.05 -4.71 9.11
CA SER A 42 -9.43 -5.97 8.66
C SER A 42 -8.88 -6.77 9.85
N GLU A 43 -8.22 -6.12 10.81
CA GLU A 43 -7.78 -6.78 12.04
C GLU A 43 -8.92 -7.36 12.88
N GLU A 44 -10.06 -6.65 12.95
CA GLU A 44 -11.25 -7.16 13.64
C GLU A 44 -11.84 -8.39 12.96
N ILE A 45 -11.81 -8.44 11.62
CA ILE A 45 -12.28 -9.58 10.83
C ILE A 45 -11.38 -10.80 11.02
N GLU A 46 -10.06 -10.60 10.95
CA GLU A 46 -9.08 -11.69 11.07
C GLU A 46 -8.89 -12.14 12.54
N GLY A 47 -9.21 -11.28 13.51
CA GLY A 47 -9.00 -11.56 14.94
C GLY A 47 -7.54 -11.41 15.39
N GLU A 48 -6.68 -10.85 14.55
CA GLU A 48 -5.26 -10.60 14.83
C GLU A 48 -4.97 -9.10 14.89
N LYS A 49 -3.93 -8.71 15.63
CA LYS A 49 -3.50 -7.32 15.78
C LYS A 49 -2.05 -7.16 15.37
N PHE A 50 -1.80 -6.17 14.52
CA PHE A 50 -0.49 -5.88 13.97
C PHE A 50 -0.05 -4.49 14.45
N PRO A 51 1.11 -4.37 15.12
CA PRO A 51 1.62 -3.06 15.52
C PRO A 51 1.94 -2.23 14.27
N LEU A 52 1.28 -1.09 14.12
CA LEU A 52 1.60 -0.12 13.08
C LEU A 52 2.80 0.72 13.54
N GLU A 53 4.00 0.34 13.11
CA GLU A 53 5.18 1.21 13.19
C GLU A 53 5.19 2.11 11.95
N PHE A 54 4.90 3.40 12.15
CA PHE A 54 4.99 4.43 11.11
C PHE A 54 6.31 5.19 11.23
#